data_AF-A0A135UZX1-F1
#
_entry.id   AF-A0A135UZX1-F1
#
_cell.length_a   1.000
_cell.length_b   1.000
_cell.length_c   1.000
_cell.angle_alpha   90.00
_cell.angle_beta   90.00
_cell.angle_gamma   90.00
#
_symmetry.space_group_name_H-M   'P 1'
#
loop_
_entity.id
_entity.type
_entity.pdbx_description
1 polymer ?
#
loop_
_entity_poly.entity_id
_entity_poly.type
_entity_poly.pdbx_seq_one_letter_code
_entity_poly.pdbx_strand_id
1 'polypeptide(L)'
;MERFYWPRRVHENRPPDVIVGIDVGMCYTKVAYTIRQDDTFGVIKAIQNWQNMGGEEDEANYVPTLLGYERGHDIMQDAPQFVGFPRKEDKRNPDLKFYEWFKRDFPANLSSKDRDPPPFWPRTSDDTETHVLYRTFLAELYASIESVLSPMLQRNGLDWNHAQIEFIFSVPATWNRPNETLGMVADSLKMVAKEARFEGERRVVKIGMTEPEAAAAYALATHEDLIQFQGKQFEMDPLSAPMGEDLGATHIDRGFEDLAVKKLTCLHEEANIQKEWNFKEMARKMRDSSEFQNFKELLNLDKARSDQFFTVPLPESIANDMPQHAQVYGVVNASMKFKWSELAKIFDTVIQDRQVIRKGRPETLPGLKKLIQRARDELRYRGNNHGGSRSPNNATDDVSVILMSGGLGRSEYITQRITEYLSQQEDTIGPAPEVRIIGEPQLCRCNGNYGILEYKPYKKFYPTHFIANQANHVKKIGGSRFKEEVKWLIQKASED
;
A
#
# COMPACT_ATOMS: atom_id res chain seq x y z
N MET A 1 -12.81 29.34 40.69
CA MET A 1 -11.89 29.12 39.55
C MET A 1 -11.42 27.68 39.63
N GLU A 2 -12.02 26.84 38.80
CA GLU A 2 -11.79 25.39 38.75
C GLU A 2 -10.44 25.08 38.11
N ARG A 3 -9.73 24.13 38.73
CA ARG A 3 -8.44 23.60 38.27
C ARG A 3 -8.70 22.58 37.16
N PHE A 4 -8.24 22.85 35.94
CA PHE A 4 -8.13 21.80 34.92
C PHE A 4 -6.91 20.92 35.22
N TYR A 5 -7.17 19.74 35.79
CA TYR A 5 -6.23 18.65 35.93
C TYR A 5 -6.03 17.97 34.57
N TRP A 6 -4.81 18.04 34.01
CA TRP A 6 -4.37 17.07 33.01
C TRP A 6 -3.91 15.82 33.75
N PRO A 7 -4.44 14.61 33.47
CA PRO A 7 -3.98 13.41 34.13
C PRO A 7 -2.56 13.07 33.65
N ARG A 8 -1.55 13.36 34.48
CA ARG A 8 -0.21 12.76 34.36
C ARG A 8 -0.34 11.24 34.49
N ARG A 9 -0.22 10.50 33.37
CA ARG A 9 0.07 9.07 33.40
C ARG A 9 1.58 8.85 33.43
N VAL A 10 2.03 7.91 34.25
CA VAL A 10 3.37 7.79 34.84
C VAL A 10 4.40 7.06 33.94
N HIS A 11 4.24 7.06 32.61
CA HIS A 11 5.02 6.16 31.73
C HIS A 11 5.93 6.81 30.67
N GLU A 12 6.01 8.14 30.55
CA GLU A 12 6.75 8.80 29.45
C GLU A 12 8.30 8.72 29.50
N ASN A 13 8.92 8.04 30.46
CA ASN A 13 10.39 8.01 30.59
C ASN A 13 11.09 6.69 30.23
N ARG A 14 10.36 5.62 29.86
CA ARG A 14 11.00 4.37 29.41
C ARG A 14 10.84 4.22 27.90
N PRO A 15 11.92 4.01 27.12
CA PRO A 15 11.79 3.77 25.68
C PRO A 15 11.06 2.44 25.41
N PRO A 16 10.43 2.26 24.24
CA PRO A 16 9.70 1.03 23.93
C PRO A 16 10.65 -0.19 23.96
N ASP A 17 10.14 -1.32 24.41
CA ASP A 17 10.81 -2.62 24.32
C ASP A 17 10.68 -3.18 22.89
N VAL A 18 9.59 -2.85 22.20
CA VAL A 18 9.30 -3.30 20.83
C VAL A 18 8.72 -2.16 20.01
N ILE A 19 9.20 -2.01 18.77
CA ILE A 19 8.59 -1.14 17.77
C ILE A 19 8.08 -2.03 16.63
N VAL A 20 6.84 -1.79 16.20
CA VAL A 20 6.17 -2.54 15.14
C VAL A 20 5.64 -1.57 14.09
N GLY A 21 6.21 -1.60 12.88
CA GLY A 21 5.74 -0.84 11.72
C GLY A 21 4.72 -1.64 10.91
N ILE A 22 3.56 -1.05 10.62
CA ILE A 22 2.43 -1.71 9.95
C ILE A 22 2.04 -0.91 8.69
N ASP A 23 2.05 -1.59 7.54
CA ASP A 23 1.49 -1.08 6.28
C ASP A 23 0.27 -1.91 5.92
N VAL A 24 -0.93 -1.43 6.28
CA VAL A 24 -2.19 -2.07 5.87
C VAL A 24 -2.43 -1.71 4.42
N GLY A 25 -2.09 -2.55 3.45
CA GLY A 25 -2.31 -2.26 2.04
C GLY A 25 -3.73 -2.63 1.57
N MET A 26 -4.06 -2.22 0.34
CA MET A 26 -5.35 -2.53 -0.29
C MET A 26 -5.60 -4.03 -0.47
N CYS A 27 -4.56 -4.77 -0.88
CA CYS A 27 -4.63 -6.21 -1.13
C CYS A 27 -3.77 -7.01 -0.15
N TYR A 28 -2.68 -6.42 0.34
CA TYR A 28 -1.75 -7.08 1.25
C TYR A 28 -1.30 -6.13 2.34
N THR A 29 -1.27 -6.64 3.57
CA THR A 29 -0.75 -5.98 4.76
C THR A 29 0.64 -6.51 5.10
N LYS A 30 1.52 -5.63 5.56
CA LYS A 30 2.88 -6.00 5.98
C LYS A 30 3.19 -5.46 7.35
N VAL A 31 3.98 -6.23 8.08
CA VAL A 31 4.41 -5.88 9.43
C VAL A 31 5.90 -6.12 9.55
N ALA A 32 6.60 -5.09 10.01
CA ALA A 32 8.01 -5.15 10.38
C ALA A 32 8.15 -4.81 11.86
N TYR A 33 9.18 -5.32 12.51
CA TYR A 33 9.43 -5.06 13.91
C TYR A 33 10.91 -5.01 14.23
N THR A 34 11.23 -4.40 15.36
CA THR A 34 12.52 -4.54 16.04
C THR A 34 12.29 -4.67 17.54
N ILE A 35 13.18 -5.39 18.21
CA ILE A 35 13.15 -5.60 19.65
C ILE A 35 14.38 -4.93 20.23
N ARG A 36 14.20 -4.15 21.30
CA ARG A 36 15.30 -3.49 21.99
C ARG A 36 16.17 -4.52 22.72
N GLN A 37 17.47 -4.42 22.56
CA GLN A 37 18.50 -5.17 23.28
C GLN A 37 19.55 -4.18 23.80
N ASP A 38 19.82 -4.21 25.11
CA ASP A 38 20.86 -3.38 25.76
C ASP A 38 20.80 -1.89 25.35
N ASP A 39 19.60 -1.29 25.44
CA ASP A 39 19.30 0.10 25.07
C ASP A 39 19.46 0.48 23.59
N THR A 40 19.71 -0.50 22.72
CA THR A 40 19.78 -0.34 21.26
C THR A 40 18.68 -1.13 20.56
N PHE A 41 18.27 -0.69 19.38
CA PHE A 41 17.39 -1.48 18.51
C PHE A 41 18.24 -2.26 17.53
N GLY A 42 17.90 -3.54 17.36
CA GLY A 42 18.52 -4.40 16.37
C GLY A 42 17.96 -4.18 14.96
N VAL A 43 18.44 -4.99 14.03
CA VAL A 43 17.99 -5.02 12.63
C VAL A 43 16.48 -5.20 12.54
N ILE A 44 15.85 -4.41 11.67
CA ILE A 44 14.43 -4.54 11.35
C ILE A 44 14.15 -5.90 10.70
N LYS A 45 13.11 -6.58 11.17
CA LYS A 45 12.68 -7.87 10.63
C LYS A 45 11.24 -7.80 10.19
N ALA A 46 10.91 -8.41 9.05
CA ALA A 46 9.53 -8.66 8.68
C ALA A 46 8.95 -9.79 9.54
N ILE A 47 7.66 -9.70 9.88
CA ILE A 47 6.93 -10.85 10.42
C ILE A 47 6.68 -11.83 9.28
N GLN A 48 7.01 -13.08 9.56
CA GLN A 48 6.77 -14.25 8.71
C GLN A 48 5.94 -15.25 9.52
N ASN A 49 5.42 -16.30 8.87
CA ASN A 49 4.70 -17.40 9.54
C ASN A 49 3.46 -16.94 10.32
N TRP A 50 2.41 -16.60 9.58
CA TRP A 50 1.17 -16.01 10.10
C TRP A 50 0.20 -17.08 10.65
N GLN A 51 0.55 -17.65 11.81
CA GLN A 51 -0.13 -18.81 12.40
C GLN A 51 -1.65 -18.64 12.58
N ASN A 52 -2.12 -17.46 13.01
CA ASN A 52 -3.54 -17.23 13.25
C ASN A 52 -4.31 -16.76 12.00
N MET A 53 -3.62 -16.54 10.89
CA MET A 53 -4.23 -16.12 9.62
C MET A 53 -4.23 -17.21 8.55
N GLY A 54 -3.72 -18.41 8.86
CA GLY A 54 -3.75 -19.55 7.95
C GLY A 54 -2.65 -19.62 6.89
N GLY A 55 -1.56 -18.86 7.02
CA GLY A 55 -0.45 -18.89 6.06
C GLY A 55 0.33 -20.21 6.10
N GLU A 56 0.61 -20.81 4.94
CA GLU A 56 1.56 -21.93 4.81
C GLU A 56 3.02 -21.42 4.99
N GLU A 57 3.98 -22.31 5.32
CA GLU A 57 5.37 -21.95 5.68
C GLU A 57 6.15 -21.14 4.60
N ASP A 58 5.68 -21.13 3.34
CA ASP A 58 6.33 -20.47 2.20
C ASP A 58 5.79 -19.05 1.87
N GLU A 59 4.72 -18.57 2.53
CA GLU A 59 4.11 -17.26 2.26
C GLU A 59 4.72 -16.17 3.17
N ALA A 60 5.96 -15.81 2.84
CA ALA A 60 6.95 -15.41 3.84
C ALA A 60 6.87 -13.98 4.42
N ASN A 61 6.20 -12.97 3.83
CA ASN A 61 6.42 -11.56 4.28
C ASN A 61 5.21 -10.62 4.22
N TYR A 62 4.01 -11.12 3.92
CA TYR A 62 2.81 -10.29 3.79
C TYR A 62 1.54 -11.11 4.00
N VAL A 63 0.49 -10.46 4.48
CA VAL A 63 -0.83 -11.06 4.74
C VAL A 63 -1.84 -10.52 3.74
N PRO A 64 -2.68 -11.34 3.10
CA PRO A 64 -3.80 -10.82 2.32
C PRO A 64 -4.72 -9.93 3.18
N THR A 65 -5.06 -8.73 2.72
CA THR A 65 -6.03 -7.86 3.39
C THR A 65 -7.45 -8.34 3.03
N LEU A 66 -7.83 -9.49 3.60
CA LEU A 66 -8.98 -10.28 3.17
C LEU A 66 -9.71 -10.91 4.36
N LEU A 67 -11.03 -10.98 4.27
CA LEU A 67 -11.90 -11.68 5.22
C LEU A 67 -12.85 -12.61 4.45
N GLY A 68 -13.16 -13.78 5.00
CA GLY A 68 -14.18 -14.67 4.47
C GLY A 68 -15.31 -14.88 5.46
N TYR A 69 -16.55 -14.70 5.02
CA TYR A 69 -17.75 -15.01 5.80
C TYR A 69 -18.62 -16.00 5.05
N GLU A 70 -19.45 -16.75 5.76
CA GLU A 70 -20.48 -17.55 5.12
C GLU A 70 -21.54 -16.63 4.48
N ARG A 71 -22.08 -17.06 3.34
CA ARG A 71 -22.95 -16.24 2.51
C ARG A 71 -24.30 -16.13 3.21
N GLY A 72 -24.72 -14.88 3.44
CA GLY A 72 -25.96 -14.57 4.16
C GLY A 72 -25.77 -14.37 5.66
N HIS A 73 -24.55 -14.54 6.19
CA HIS A 73 -24.23 -14.18 7.57
C HIS A 73 -24.21 -12.66 7.79
N ASP A 74 -24.56 -12.28 9.01
CA ASP A 74 -24.50 -10.89 9.46
C ASP A 74 -23.10 -10.62 10.02
N ILE A 75 -22.26 -9.98 9.22
CA ILE A 75 -20.89 -9.61 9.59
C ILE A 75 -20.81 -8.74 10.87
N MET A 76 -21.92 -8.14 11.31
CA MET A 76 -21.99 -7.36 12.54
C MET A 76 -22.02 -8.24 13.79
N GLN A 77 -22.47 -9.49 13.66
CA GLN A 77 -22.71 -10.41 14.76
C GLN A 77 -21.83 -11.66 14.66
N ASP A 78 -21.57 -12.11 13.43
CA ASP A 78 -20.87 -13.36 13.16
C ASP A 78 -19.35 -13.16 13.06
N ALA A 79 -18.61 -14.19 13.45
CA ALA A 79 -17.17 -14.23 13.25
C ALA A 79 -16.84 -14.62 11.78
N PRO A 80 -15.74 -14.11 11.21
CA PRO A 80 -15.28 -14.57 9.91
C PRO A 80 -14.85 -16.04 9.99
N GLN A 81 -15.05 -16.76 8.89
CA GLN A 81 -14.53 -18.12 8.70
C GLN A 81 -13.02 -18.13 8.58
N PHE A 82 -12.44 -17.07 8.00
CA PHE A 82 -11.00 -16.83 7.99
C PHE A 82 -10.68 -15.33 7.87
N VAL A 83 -9.48 -14.95 8.31
CA VAL A 83 -8.87 -13.64 8.10
C VAL A 83 -7.50 -13.85 7.50
N GLY A 84 -7.14 -13.08 6.47
CA GLY A 84 -5.86 -13.24 5.80
C GLY A 84 -5.88 -14.35 4.76
N PHE A 85 -5.27 -15.49 5.08
CA PHE A 85 -5.01 -16.57 4.12
C PHE A 85 -6.17 -17.58 4.10
N PRO A 86 -6.96 -17.64 3.00
CA PRO A 86 -7.96 -18.68 2.83
C PRO A 86 -7.29 -20.03 2.58
N ARG A 87 -7.80 -21.09 3.22
CA ARG A 87 -7.38 -22.47 2.93
C ARG A 87 -7.78 -22.85 1.51
N LYS A 88 -7.17 -23.93 0.99
CA LYS A 88 -7.50 -24.46 -0.35
C LYS A 88 -8.98 -24.84 -0.46
N GLU A 89 -9.59 -25.33 0.61
CA GLU A 89 -11.04 -25.61 0.66
C GLU A 89 -11.87 -24.32 0.61
N ASP A 90 -11.47 -23.29 1.38
CA ASP A 90 -12.21 -22.03 1.46
C ASP A 90 -12.27 -21.34 0.08
N LYS A 91 -11.17 -21.35 -0.69
CA LYS A 91 -11.13 -20.80 -2.06
C LYS A 91 -12.11 -21.47 -3.02
N ARG A 92 -12.56 -22.68 -2.72
CA ARG A 92 -13.47 -23.48 -3.55
C ARG A 92 -14.90 -23.51 -3.00
N ASN A 93 -15.14 -22.94 -1.82
CA ASN A 93 -16.42 -22.98 -1.16
C ASN A 93 -17.37 -21.90 -1.74
N PRO A 94 -18.43 -22.27 -2.47
CA PRO A 94 -19.37 -21.31 -3.06
C PRO A 94 -20.22 -20.58 -2.00
N ASP A 95 -20.31 -21.15 -0.80
CA ASP A 95 -21.03 -20.59 0.34
C ASP A 95 -20.21 -19.55 1.08
N LEU A 96 -18.95 -19.28 0.69
CA LEU A 96 -18.17 -18.18 1.25
C LEU A 96 -18.28 -16.91 0.40
N LYS A 97 -18.48 -15.79 1.09
CA LYS A 97 -18.35 -14.42 0.57
C LYS A 97 -17.02 -13.84 1.04
N PHE A 98 -16.22 -13.41 0.06
CA PHE A 98 -14.91 -12.82 0.27
C PHE A 98 -15.06 -11.30 0.33
N TYR A 99 -14.51 -10.70 1.38
CA TYR A 99 -14.47 -9.27 1.64
C TYR A 99 -13.05 -8.75 1.46
N GLU A 100 -12.82 -8.09 0.35
CA GLU A 100 -11.52 -7.60 -0.07
C GLU A 100 -11.58 -6.08 -0.34
N TRP A 101 -10.45 -5.37 -0.23
CA TRP A 101 -10.31 -3.95 -0.60
C TRP A 101 -11.17 -2.97 0.21
N PHE A 102 -11.65 -3.41 1.38
CA PHE A 102 -12.42 -2.59 2.31
C PHE A 102 -11.63 -1.36 2.83
N LYS A 103 -10.29 -1.33 2.71
CA LYS A 103 -9.46 -0.14 2.96
C LYS A 103 -9.81 1.05 2.06
N ARG A 104 -10.29 0.84 0.82
CA ARG A 104 -10.66 1.95 -0.08
C ARG A 104 -11.75 2.81 0.53
N ASP A 105 -12.71 2.14 1.15
CA ASP A 105 -13.89 2.75 1.71
C ASP A 105 -13.63 3.20 3.16
N PHE A 106 -12.37 3.23 3.62
CA PHE A 106 -12.00 3.63 4.97
C PHE A 106 -11.42 5.06 5.03
N PRO A 107 -11.87 5.91 5.97
CA PRO A 107 -13.07 5.77 6.78
C PRO A 107 -14.28 6.13 5.90
N ALA A 108 -15.37 5.40 6.05
CA ALA A 108 -16.47 5.45 5.10
C ALA A 108 -17.15 6.82 5.02
N ASN A 109 -17.07 7.58 6.10
CA ASN A 109 -17.52 8.97 6.26
C ASN A 109 -16.77 9.97 5.34
N LEU A 110 -15.62 9.58 4.77
CA LEU A 110 -14.79 10.38 3.86
C LEU A 110 -14.73 9.80 2.44
N SER A 111 -15.33 8.62 2.23
CA SER A 111 -15.62 8.10 0.90
C SER A 111 -16.71 8.99 0.29
N SER A 112 -16.30 9.96 -0.53
CA SER A 112 -17.22 10.86 -1.24
C SER A 112 -18.35 10.04 -1.85
N LYS A 113 -19.60 10.37 -1.47
CA LYS A 113 -20.83 9.87 -2.11
C LYS A 113 -20.82 10.00 -3.64
N ASP A 114 -19.90 10.81 -4.17
CA ASP A 114 -19.68 11.12 -5.59
C ASP A 114 -18.68 10.22 -6.33
N ARG A 115 -18.00 9.27 -5.67
CA ARG A 115 -17.15 8.30 -6.39
C ARG A 115 -17.96 7.07 -6.73
N ASP A 116 -18.13 6.84 -8.03
CA ASP A 116 -18.60 5.55 -8.50
C ASP A 116 -17.51 4.51 -8.28
N PRO A 117 -17.79 3.40 -7.58
CA PRO A 117 -16.94 2.23 -7.73
C PRO A 117 -16.96 1.84 -9.21
N PRO A 118 -15.86 1.32 -9.75
CA PRO A 118 -15.90 0.69 -11.06
C PRO A 118 -17.03 -0.36 -11.08
N PRO A 119 -17.75 -0.55 -12.21
CA PRO A 119 -19.02 -1.30 -12.30
C PRO A 119 -19.01 -2.76 -11.82
N PHE A 120 -17.85 -3.29 -11.42
CA PHE A 120 -17.63 -4.67 -11.00
C PHE A 120 -17.20 -4.80 -9.53
N TRP A 121 -17.25 -3.72 -8.74
CA TRP A 121 -16.84 -3.75 -7.34
C TRP A 121 -18.00 -4.03 -6.39
N PRO A 122 -17.87 -5.00 -5.47
CA PRO A 122 -18.73 -5.04 -4.30
C PRO A 122 -18.52 -3.74 -3.50
N ARG A 123 -19.59 -2.99 -3.25
CA ARG A 123 -19.59 -2.00 -2.16
C ARG A 123 -19.78 -2.77 -0.85
N THR A 124 -19.13 -2.33 0.21
CA THR A 124 -19.76 -2.39 1.52
C THR A 124 -20.90 -1.38 1.51
N SER A 125 -22.10 -1.82 1.87
CA SER A 125 -23.31 -1.02 1.75
C SER A 125 -23.42 0.10 2.80
N ASP A 126 -22.58 0.07 3.84
CA ASP A 126 -22.72 0.87 5.05
C ASP A 126 -21.35 1.24 5.65
N ASP A 127 -21.24 2.46 6.21
CA ASP A 127 -20.07 2.94 6.95
C ASP A 127 -19.71 2.00 8.12
N THR A 128 -20.74 1.41 8.70
CA THR A 128 -20.65 0.45 9.80
C THR A 128 -19.98 -0.86 9.36
N GLU A 129 -20.29 -1.34 8.16
CA GLU A 129 -19.72 -2.57 7.61
C GLU A 129 -18.22 -2.42 7.34
N THR A 130 -17.78 -1.31 6.73
CA THR A 130 -16.35 -1.07 6.52
C THR A 130 -15.58 -0.96 7.83
N HIS A 131 -16.14 -0.27 8.83
CA HIS A 131 -15.55 -0.16 10.17
C HIS A 131 -15.39 -1.55 10.80
N VAL A 132 -16.42 -2.40 10.75
CA VAL A 132 -16.36 -3.76 11.30
C VAL A 132 -15.35 -4.62 10.57
N LEU A 133 -15.30 -4.60 9.24
CA LEU A 133 -14.29 -5.35 8.48
C LEU A 133 -12.87 -4.90 8.85
N TYR A 134 -12.61 -3.60 8.92
CA TYR A 134 -11.30 -3.07 9.28
C TYR A 134 -10.91 -3.43 10.72
N ARG A 135 -11.85 -3.30 11.66
CA ARG A 135 -11.67 -3.68 13.08
C ARG A 135 -11.39 -5.16 13.24
N THR A 136 -12.19 -6.02 12.61
CA THR A 136 -12.04 -7.48 12.67
C THR A 136 -10.70 -7.91 12.08
N PHE A 137 -10.32 -7.36 10.91
CA PHE A 137 -9.02 -7.62 10.32
C PHE A 137 -7.86 -7.20 11.24
N LEU A 138 -7.92 -5.98 11.80
CA LEU A 138 -6.89 -5.49 12.72
C LEU A 138 -6.82 -6.32 14.01
N ALA A 139 -7.95 -6.76 14.56
CA ALA A 139 -7.97 -7.58 15.77
C ALA A 139 -7.23 -8.91 15.56
N GLU A 140 -7.44 -9.56 14.40
CA GLU A 140 -6.73 -10.79 14.07
C GLU A 140 -5.25 -10.53 13.74
N LEU A 141 -4.94 -9.39 13.11
CA LEU A 141 -3.56 -8.96 12.87
C LEU A 141 -2.81 -8.76 14.18
N TYR A 142 -3.45 -8.11 15.16
CA TYR A 142 -2.91 -7.95 16.49
C TYR A 142 -2.64 -9.31 17.15
N ALA A 143 -3.61 -10.22 17.14
CA ALA A 143 -3.46 -11.55 17.72
C ALA A 143 -2.32 -12.35 17.05
N SER A 144 -2.17 -12.23 15.73
CA SER A 144 -1.07 -12.83 14.98
C SER A 144 0.28 -12.26 15.38
N ILE A 145 0.40 -10.92 15.46
CA ILE A 145 1.62 -10.24 15.90
C ILE A 145 1.99 -10.68 17.33
N GLU A 146 1.01 -10.72 18.24
CA GLU A 146 1.18 -11.20 19.62
C GLU A 146 1.71 -12.65 19.63
N SER A 147 1.12 -13.55 18.84
CA SER A 147 1.57 -14.94 18.74
C SER A 147 3.02 -15.08 18.28
N VAL A 148 3.42 -14.31 17.26
CA VAL A 148 4.79 -14.36 16.71
C VAL A 148 5.81 -13.75 17.67
N LEU A 149 5.50 -12.60 18.27
CA LEU A 149 6.47 -11.83 19.06
C LEU A 149 6.54 -12.28 20.51
N SER A 150 5.47 -12.84 21.10
CA SER A 150 5.48 -13.26 22.52
C SER A 150 6.61 -14.25 22.84
N PRO A 151 6.83 -15.34 22.07
CA PRO A 151 7.95 -16.25 22.31
C PRO A 151 9.32 -15.57 22.15
N MET A 152 9.43 -14.56 21.28
CA MET A 152 10.67 -13.81 21.09
C MET A 152 10.99 -12.92 22.29
N LEU A 153 9.97 -12.25 22.86
CA LEU A 153 10.13 -11.43 24.05
C LEU A 153 10.45 -12.26 25.29
N GLN A 154 9.80 -13.42 25.43
CA GLN A 154 10.07 -14.32 26.55
C GLN A 154 11.53 -14.77 26.61
N ARG A 155 12.17 -15.00 25.46
CA ARG A 155 13.62 -15.29 25.39
C ARG A 155 14.50 -14.15 25.91
N ASN A 156 13.98 -12.92 25.88
CA ASN A 156 14.64 -11.74 26.43
C ASN A 156 14.14 -11.40 27.86
N GLY A 157 13.43 -12.33 28.52
CA GLY A 157 12.90 -12.13 29.87
C GLY A 157 11.73 -11.14 29.97
N LEU A 158 11.08 -10.83 28.85
CA LEU A 158 9.94 -9.91 28.78
C LEU A 158 8.65 -10.66 28.43
N ASP A 159 7.57 -10.29 29.10
CA ASP A 159 6.22 -10.77 28.80
C ASP A 159 5.47 -9.75 27.92
N TRP A 160 4.66 -10.24 26.97
CA TRP A 160 3.92 -9.39 26.02
C TRP A 160 2.97 -8.40 26.69
N ASN A 161 2.37 -8.75 27.83
CA ASN A 161 1.48 -7.85 28.56
C ASN A 161 2.25 -6.82 29.38
N HIS A 162 3.54 -7.07 29.62
CA HIS A 162 4.40 -6.19 30.39
C HIS A 162 5.36 -5.35 29.53
N ALA A 163 5.56 -5.72 28.26
CA ALA A 163 6.38 -4.98 27.30
C ALA A 163 5.76 -3.63 26.94
N GLN A 164 6.61 -2.61 26.79
CA GLN A 164 6.26 -1.32 26.19
C GLN A 164 6.32 -1.47 24.66
N ILE A 165 5.17 -1.39 23.98
CA ILE A 165 5.06 -1.64 22.55
C ILE A 165 4.57 -0.39 21.83
N GLU A 166 5.29 0.01 20.78
CA GLU A 166 4.91 1.10 19.91
C GLU A 166 4.52 0.55 18.52
N PHE A 167 3.26 0.77 18.13
CA PHE A 167 2.76 0.42 16.80
C PHE A 167 2.71 1.67 15.92
N ILE A 168 3.33 1.62 14.74
CA ILE A 168 3.43 2.73 13.79
C ILE A 168 2.75 2.34 12.48
N PHE A 169 1.62 2.97 12.17
CA PHE A 169 0.89 2.73 10.93
C PHE A 169 1.31 3.71 9.84
N SER A 170 1.61 3.23 8.62
CA SER A 170 1.63 4.09 7.43
C SER A 170 0.23 4.39 6.94
N VAL A 171 0.07 5.52 6.25
CA VAL A 171 -1.21 5.96 5.68
C VAL A 171 -1.07 6.42 4.22
N PRO A 172 -2.08 6.25 3.35
CA PRO A 172 -2.04 6.83 2.01
C PRO A 172 -1.82 8.35 2.02
N ALA A 173 -0.98 8.89 1.14
CA ALA A 173 -0.83 10.34 0.98
C ALA A 173 -2.12 11.03 0.49
N THR A 174 -3.00 10.27 -0.16
CA THR A 174 -4.30 10.74 -0.67
C THR A 174 -5.35 10.98 0.41
N TRP A 175 -5.04 10.65 1.68
CA TRP A 175 -5.85 10.97 2.85
C TRP A 175 -5.66 12.42 3.34
N ASN A 176 -4.77 13.18 2.69
CA ASN A 176 -4.53 14.59 2.97
C ASN A 176 -5.16 15.47 1.87
N ARG A 177 -6.50 15.57 1.83
CA ARG A 177 -7.21 16.39 0.83
C ARG A 177 -7.48 17.81 1.34
N PRO A 178 -7.61 18.81 0.46
CA PRO A 178 -7.82 20.21 0.86
C PRO A 178 -9.02 20.48 1.79
N ASN A 179 -9.98 19.55 1.89
CA ASN A 179 -11.17 19.64 2.75
C ASN A 179 -11.30 18.50 3.76
N GLU A 180 -10.36 17.55 3.78
CA GLU A 180 -10.38 16.38 4.66
C GLU A 180 -9.04 16.41 5.43
N THR A 181 -9.09 16.73 6.72
CA THR A 181 -7.85 16.84 7.49
C THR A 181 -7.26 15.44 7.65
N LEU A 182 -5.98 15.26 7.34
CA LEU A 182 -5.22 14.04 7.66
C LEU A 182 -5.49 13.54 9.10
N GLY A 183 -5.77 14.48 10.02
CA GLY A 183 -6.23 14.22 11.38
C GLY A 183 -7.48 13.34 11.48
N MET A 184 -8.53 13.55 10.67
CA MET A 184 -9.78 12.79 10.77
C MET A 184 -9.59 11.31 10.40
N VAL A 185 -8.83 11.03 9.34
CA VAL A 185 -8.56 9.64 8.97
C VAL A 185 -7.60 9.00 9.97
N ALA A 186 -6.56 9.73 10.40
CA ALA A 186 -5.65 9.29 11.45
C ALA A 186 -6.39 8.94 12.74
N ASP A 187 -7.38 9.76 13.13
CA ASP A 187 -8.19 9.54 14.33
C ASP A 187 -9.12 8.33 14.16
N SER A 188 -9.70 8.14 12.97
CA SER A 188 -10.50 6.95 12.66
C SER A 188 -9.65 5.68 12.73
N LEU A 189 -8.44 5.70 12.16
CA LEU A 189 -7.53 4.55 12.22
C LEU A 189 -7.09 4.26 13.67
N LYS A 190 -6.76 5.29 14.46
CA LYS A 190 -6.43 5.13 15.88
C LYS A 190 -7.60 4.54 16.66
N MET A 191 -8.83 4.99 16.40
CA MET A 191 -10.04 4.47 17.03
C MET A 191 -10.21 2.98 16.75
N VAL A 192 -10.14 2.57 15.48
CA VAL A 192 -10.26 1.15 15.10
C VAL A 192 -9.10 0.33 15.67
N ALA A 193 -7.87 0.85 15.63
CA ALA A 193 -6.70 0.17 16.19
C ALA A 193 -6.84 -0.05 17.70
N LYS A 194 -7.39 0.93 18.42
CA LYS A 194 -7.70 0.82 19.84
C LYS A 194 -8.76 -0.25 20.11
N GLU A 195 -9.85 -0.27 19.34
CA GLU A 195 -10.87 -1.33 19.41
C GLU A 195 -10.29 -2.73 19.11
N ALA A 196 -9.27 -2.78 18.25
CA ALA A 196 -8.52 -3.98 17.88
C ALA A 196 -7.35 -4.32 18.83
N ARG A 197 -7.31 -3.74 20.04
CA ARG A 197 -6.32 -4.01 21.12
C ARG A 197 -4.89 -3.50 20.88
N PHE A 198 -4.63 -2.72 19.84
CA PHE A 198 -3.31 -2.13 19.61
C PHE A 198 -2.93 -1.03 20.62
N GLU A 199 -3.92 -0.41 21.29
CA GLU A 199 -3.68 0.63 22.29
C GLU A 199 -4.10 0.16 23.69
N GLY A 200 -3.29 0.49 24.70
CA GLY A 200 -3.50 0.07 26.09
C GLY A 200 -2.54 0.77 27.06
N GLU A 201 -2.42 0.28 28.29
CA GLU A 201 -1.57 0.91 29.31
C GLU A 201 -0.08 0.97 28.92
N ARG A 202 0.42 -0.05 28.23
CA ARG A 202 1.82 -0.20 27.78
C ARG A 202 1.95 -0.29 26.26
N ARG A 203 0.90 0.07 25.53
CA ARG A 203 0.83 -0.06 24.07
C ARG A 203 0.32 1.24 23.50
N VAL A 204 1.06 1.81 22.55
CA VAL A 204 0.73 3.08 21.93
C VAL A 204 0.62 2.92 20.43
N VAL A 205 -0.38 3.58 19.85
CA VAL A 205 -0.57 3.66 18.39
C VAL A 205 -0.13 5.03 17.91
N LYS A 206 0.78 5.05 16.93
CA LYS A 206 1.20 6.25 16.22
C LYS A 206 0.85 6.13 14.75
N ILE A 207 0.44 7.25 14.18
CA ILE A 207 0.37 7.41 12.74
C ILE A 207 1.74 7.92 12.31
N GLY A 208 2.44 7.11 11.53
CA GLY A 208 3.77 7.38 11.05
C GLY A 208 3.75 8.22 9.78
N MET A 209 4.62 7.85 8.85
CA MET A 209 4.73 8.51 7.56
C MET A 209 3.58 8.10 6.62
N THR A 210 3.33 8.93 5.63
CA THR A 210 2.55 8.47 4.48
C THR A 210 3.29 7.35 3.75
N GLU A 211 2.57 6.48 3.03
CA GLU A 211 3.16 5.40 2.22
C GLU A 211 4.31 5.85 1.30
N PRO A 212 4.22 6.97 0.54
CA PRO A 212 5.36 7.46 -0.26
C PRO A 212 6.50 8.03 0.59
N GLU A 213 6.22 8.72 1.70
CA GLU A 213 7.28 9.21 2.61
C GLU A 213 8.03 8.05 3.26
N ALA A 214 7.32 6.99 3.67
CA ALA A 214 7.95 5.79 4.21
C ALA A 214 8.81 5.10 3.14
N ALA A 215 8.33 4.98 1.90
CA ALA A 215 9.14 4.45 0.80
C ALA A 215 10.41 5.29 0.57
N ALA A 216 10.31 6.63 0.59
CA ALA A 216 11.46 7.51 0.46
C ALA A 216 12.43 7.40 1.63
N ALA A 217 11.94 7.37 2.87
CA ALA A 217 12.75 7.18 4.08
C ALA A 217 13.57 5.89 4.00
N TYR A 218 12.94 4.80 3.58
CA TYR A 218 13.62 3.53 3.42
C TYR A 218 14.66 3.59 2.30
N ALA A 219 14.33 4.17 1.15
CA ALA A 219 15.28 4.31 0.05
C ALA A 219 16.52 5.12 0.45
N LEU A 220 16.33 6.22 1.20
CA LEU A 220 17.44 6.98 1.75
C LEU A 220 18.29 6.13 2.72
N ALA A 221 17.65 5.30 3.56
CA ALA A 221 18.34 4.41 4.48
C ALA A 221 19.14 3.27 3.83
N THR A 222 18.75 2.84 2.65
CA THR A 222 19.39 1.69 1.98
C THR A 222 20.25 2.06 0.80
N HIS A 223 20.19 3.31 0.32
CA HIS A 223 20.95 3.79 -0.83
C HIS A 223 21.79 5.01 -0.45
N GLU A 224 23.03 4.76 -0.03
CA GLU A 224 23.98 5.82 0.37
C GLU A 224 24.20 6.86 -0.74
N ASP A 225 24.08 6.47 -2.01
CA ASP A 225 24.25 7.34 -3.16
C ASP A 225 23.08 8.31 -3.39
N LEU A 226 21.91 8.04 -2.81
CA LEU A 226 20.81 9.02 -2.72
C LEU A 226 21.08 10.11 -1.67
N ILE A 227 22.02 9.86 -0.74
CA ILE A 227 22.42 10.83 0.29
C ILE A 227 23.64 11.61 -0.21
N GLN A 228 23.40 12.64 -1.00
CA GLN A 228 24.45 13.62 -1.35
C GLN A 228 24.62 14.74 -0.31
N PHE A 229 24.01 14.63 0.87
CA PHE A 229 23.94 15.73 1.83
C PHE A 229 24.56 15.37 3.17
N GLN A 230 25.86 15.62 3.30
CA GLN A 230 26.54 15.57 4.60
C GLN A 230 26.09 16.75 5.49
N GLY A 231 25.49 16.43 6.65
CA GLY A 231 25.42 17.34 7.79
C GLY A 231 24.17 18.21 7.96
N LYS A 232 23.06 17.95 7.26
CA LYS A 232 21.78 18.65 7.50
C LYS A 232 20.67 17.67 7.91
N GLN A 233 19.77 18.11 8.79
CA GLN A 233 18.54 17.39 9.10
C GLN A 233 17.69 17.25 7.82
N PHE A 234 17.14 16.06 7.60
CA PHE A 234 16.21 15.81 6.51
C PHE A 234 14.82 16.30 6.90
N GLU A 235 14.25 17.18 6.08
CA GLU A 235 12.82 17.47 6.07
C GLU A 235 12.25 16.92 4.77
N MET A 236 11.25 16.04 4.88
CA MET A 236 10.48 15.55 3.74
C MET A 236 9.12 16.22 3.79
N ASP A 237 8.83 17.06 2.80
CA ASP A 237 7.51 17.66 2.62
C ASP A 237 6.82 17.03 1.40
N PRO A 238 5.59 16.55 1.53
CA PRO A 238 4.82 16.09 0.38
C PRO A 238 4.46 17.30 -0.50
N LEU A 239 5.15 17.43 -1.63
CA LEU A 239 4.97 18.55 -2.55
C LEU A 239 3.83 18.33 -3.55
N SER A 240 3.52 17.08 -3.90
CA SER A 240 2.44 16.70 -4.82
C SER A 240 1.98 15.27 -4.54
N ALA A 241 0.69 14.99 -4.74
CA ALA A 241 0.09 13.66 -4.54
C ALA A 241 -1.00 13.40 -5.59
N PRO A 242 -0.65 13.32 -6.89
CA PRO A 242 -1.64 13.12 -7.94
C PRO A 242 -2.27 11.74 -7.76
N MET A 243 -3.61 11.72 -7.72
CA MET A 243 -4.34 10.51 -7.42
C MET A 243 -4.48 9.65 -8.69
N GLY A 244 -3.91 8.45 -8.65
CA GLY A 244 -4.16 7.40 -9.64
C GLY A 244 -5.29 6.49 -9.17
N GLU A 245 -6.27 6.25 -10.03
CA GLU A 245 -7.31 5.24 -9.77
C GLU A 245 -6.94 3.94 -10.48
N ASP A 246 -6.87 2.85 -9.72
CA ASP A 246 -6.74 1.48 -10.23
C ASP A 246 -5.52 1.26 -11.14
N LEU A 247 -4.36 1.77 -10.71
CA LEU A 247 -3.06 1.60 -11.38
C LEU A 247 -2.18 0.63 -10.60
N GLY A 248 -2.74 -0.45 -10.06
CA GLY A 248 -2.03 -1.42 -9.21
C GLY A 248 -1.71 -2.73 -9.94
N ALA A 249 -0.92 -3.59 -9.29
CA ALA A 249 -0.64 -4.95 -9.77
C ALA A 249 -1.94 -5.76 -9.98
N THR A 250 -2.96 -5.49 -9.15
CA THR A 250 -4.27 -6.13 -9.27
C THR A 250 -5.03 -5.76 -10.54
N HIS A 251 -4.75 -4.60 -11.14
CA HIS A 251 -5.29 -4.25 -12.46
C HIS A 251 -4.69 -5.16 -13.55
N ILE A 252 -3.41 -5.51 -13.43
CA ILE A 252 -2.75 -6.46 -14.33
C ILE A 252 -3.35 -7.86 -14.18
N ASP A 253 -3.57 -8.30 -12.94
CA ASP A 253 -4.19 -9.60 -12.65
C ASP A 253 -5.58 -9.71 -13.30
N ARG A 254 -6.36 -8.63 -13.29
CA ARG A 254 -7.69 -8.59 -13.93
C ARG A 254 -7.65 -8.52 -15.44
N GLY A 255 -6.76 -7.70 -16.00
CA GLY A 255 -6.58 -7.68 -17.45
C GLY A 255 -6.18 -9.06 -17.98
N PHE A 256 -5.44 -9.84 -17.19
CA PHE A 256 -5.16 -11.24 -17.51
C PHE A 256 -6.38 -12.14 -17.34
N GLU A 257 -7.17 -11.98 -16.27
CA GLU A 257 -8.45 -12.71 -16.10
C GLU A 257 -9.36 -12.51 -17.32
N ASP A 258 -9.53 -11.27 -17.79
CA ASP A 258 -10.34 -10.96 -18.98
C ASP A 258 -9.77 -11.57 -20.26
N LEU A 259 -8.44 -11.55 -20.42
CA LEU A 259 -7.75 -12.19 -21.54
C LEU A 259 -7.95 -13.71 -21.53
N ALA A 260 -7.85 -14.33 -20.35
CA ALA A 260 -8.05 -15.76 -20.17
C ALA A 260 -9.52 -16.16 -20.43
N VAL A 261 -10.50 -15.39 -19.94
CA VAL A 261 -11.92 -15.60 -20.27
C VAL A 261 -12.12 -15.60 -21.78
N LYS A 262 -11.61 -14.57 -22.47
CA LYS A 262 -11.75 -14.46 -23.92
C LYS A 262 -11.19 -15.68 -24.66
N LYS A 263 -10.01 -16.17 -24.26
CA LYS A 263 -9.39 -17.35 -24.88
C LYS A 263 -10.13 -18.64 -24.54
N LEU A 264 -10.60 -18.80 -23.31
CA LEU A 264 -11.39 -19.96 -22.90
C LEU A 264 -12.73 -20.03 -23.64
N THR A 265 -13.40 -18.89 -23.85
CA THR A 265 -14.63 -18.81 -24.64
C THR A 265 -14.37 -19.22 -26.09
N CYS A 266 -13.33 -18.65 -26.72
CA CYS A 266 -12.95 -19.00 -28.09
C CYS A 266 -12.64 -20.50 -28.23
N LEU A 267 -11.85 -21.05 -27.30
CA LEU A 267 -11.54 -22.48 -27.26
C LEU A 267 -12.81 -23.33 -27.13
N HIS A 268 -13.72 -22.96 -26.24
CA HIS A 268 -14.96 -23.69 -25.98
C HIS A 268 -15.87 -23.75 -27.21
N GLU A 269 -16.03 -22.60 -27.88
CA GLU A 269 -16.81 -22.46 -29.11
C GLU A 269 -16.16 -23.21 -30.28
N GLU A 270 -14.88 -22.98 -30.55
CA GLU A 270 -14.19 -23.55 -31.72
C GLU A 270 -13.96 -25.06 -31.60
N ALA A 271 -13.78 -25.57 -30.38
CA ALA A 271 -13.64 -27.00 -30.12
C ALA A 271 -14.98 -27.72 -29.88
N ASN A 272 -16.10 -27.02 -30.01
CA ASN A 272 -17.48 -27.54 -29.86
C ASN A 272 -17.70 -28.31 -28.55
N ILE A 273 -17.23 -27.74 -27.44
CA ILE A 273 -17.28 -28.38 -26.13
C ILE A 273 -18.70 -28.31 -25.57
N GLN A 274 -19.31 -29.47 -25.34
CA GLN A 274 -20.72 -29.56 -24.92
C GLN A 274 -20.93 -29.21 -23.43
N LYS A 275 -19.90 -29.38 -22.61
CA LYS A 275 -19.98 -29.11 -21.17
C LYS A 275 -19.94 -27.60 -20.92
N GLU A 276 -20.86 -27.09 -20.13
CA GLU A 276 -20.84 -25.68 -19.72
C GLU A 276 -19.67 -25.38 -18.78
N TRP A 277 -19.00 -24.26 -19.02
CA TRP A 277 -17.85 -23.81 -18.25
C TRP A 277 -18.13 -22.48 -17.56
N ASN A 278 -17.74 -22.38 -16.29
CA ASN A 278 -17.67 -21.09 -15.60
C ASN A 278 -16.35 -20.38 -15.95
N PHE A 279 -16.32 -19.73 -17.12
CA PHE A 279 -15.10 -19.09 -17.65
C PHE A 279 -14.44 -18.13 -16.67
N LYS A 280 -15.23 -17.37 -15.91
CA LYS A 280 -14.72 -16.37 -14.96
C LYS A 280 -14.01 -17.02 -13.78
N GLU A 281 -14.60 -18.05 -13.19
CA GLU A 281 -13.95 -18.80 -12.12
C GLU A 281 -12.67 -19.49 -12.60
N MET A 282 -12.69 -20.00 -13.83
CA MET A 282 -11.55 -20.68 -14.45
C MET A 282 -10.39 -19.71 -14.71
N ALA A 283 -10.68 -18.56 -15.32
CA ALA A 283 -9.71 -17.50 -15.54
C ALA A 283 -9.12 -16.98 -14.22
N ARG A 284 -9.94 -16.88 -13.16
CA ARG A 284 -9.47 -16.53 -11.82
C ARG A 284 -8.46 -17.56 -11.29
N LYS A 285 -8.73 -18.86 -11.45
CA LYS A 285 -7.78 -19.93 -11.06
C LYS A 285 -6.47 -19.85 -11.85
N MET A 286 -6.53 -19.49 -13.14
CA MET A 286 -5.34 -19.29 -13.97
C MET A 286 -4.54 -18.06 -13.51
N ARG A 287 -5.22 -16.95 -13.18
CA ARG A 287 -4.61 -15.73 -12.63
C ARG A 287 -3.95 -15.99 -11.27
N ASP A 288 -4.53 -16.85 -10.45
CA ASP A 288 -4.00 -17.17 -9.12
C ASP A 288 -2.90 -18.24 -9.16
N SER A 289 -2.53 -18.75 -10.35
CA SER A 289 -1.46 -19.73 -10.51
C SER A 289 -0.09 -19.10 -10.30
N SER A 290 0.84 -19.86 -9.71
CA SER A 290 2.22 -19.40 -9.47
C SER A 290 2.93 -19.09 -10.79
N GLU A 291 2.65 -19.83 -11.86
CA GLU A 291 3.19 -19.59 -13.19
C GLU A 291 2.82 -18.20 -13.70
N PHE A 292 1.54 -17.81 -13.66
CA PHE A 292 1.14 -16.48 -14.08
C PHE A 292 1.75 -15.39 -13.19
N GLN A 293 1.73 -15.56 -11.87
CA GLN A 293 2.34 -14.59 -10.94
C GLN A 293 3.84 -14.41 -11.24
N ASN A 294 4.56 -15.49 -11.53
CA ASN A 294 5.96 -15.43 -11.96
C ASN A 294 6.13 -14.74 -13.32
N PHE A 295 5.31 -15.08 -14.32
CA PHE A 295 5.40 -14.45 -15.65
C PHE A 295 5.06 -12.96 -15.62
N LYS A 296 4.13 -12.54 -14.76
CA LYS A 296 3.80 -11.13 -14.51
C LYS A 296 5.03 -10.34 -14.04
N GLU A 297 5.83 -10.92 -13.14
CA GLU A 297 7.08 -10.29 -12.67
C GLU A 297 8.20 -10.34 -13.72
N LEU A 298 8.24 -11.41 -14.52
CA LEU A 298 9.28 -11.66 -15.52
C LEU A 298 9.14 -10.85 -16.83
N LEU A 299 8.05 -10.10 -17.03
CA LEU A 299 7.85 -9.30 -18.23
C LEU A 299 8.88 -8.16 -18.30
N ASN A 300 9.51 -8.04 -19.46
CA ASN A 300 10.40 -6.93 -19.84
C ASN A 300 10.20 -6.56 -21.32
N LEU A 301 10.89 -5.52 -21.81
CA LEU A 301 10.73 -5.02 -23.17
C LEU A 301 11.08 -6.07 -24.24
N ASP A 302 12.12 -6.87 -24.02
CA ASP A 302 12.54 -7.90 -24.97
C ASP A 302 11.45 -8.95 -25.14
N LYS A 303 10.89 -9.43 -24.02
CA LYS A 303 9.74 -10.35 -24.04
C LYS A 303 8.53 -9.70 -24.68
N ALA A 304 8.20 -8.47 -24.30
CA ALA A 304 7.04 -7.74 -24.84
C ALA A 304 7.10 -7.55 -26.37
N ARG A 305 8.31 -7.41 -26.93
CA ARG A 305 8.57 -7.28 -28.38
C ARG A 305 8.72 -8.63 -29.08
N SER A 306 8.85 -9.72 -28.33
CA SER A 306 8.99 -11.06 -28.90
C SER A 306 7.66 -11.65 -29.34
N ASP A 307 7.71 -12.53 -30.34
CA ASP A 307 6.60 -13.42 -30.71
C ASP A 307 6.56 -14.70 -29.86
N GLN A 308 7.31 -14.75 -28.76
CA GLN A 308 7.34 -15.91 -27.88
C GLN A 308 6.07 -16.01 -27.04
N PHE A 309 5.83 -17.22 -26.54
CA PHE A 309 4.70 -17.55 -25.70
C PHE A 309 5.15 -17.94 -24.29
N PHE A 310 4.26 -17.74 -23.34
CA PHE A 310 4.29 -18.40 -22.04
C PHE A 310 3.03 -19.25 -21.87
N THR A 311 3.04 -20.19 -20.93
CA THR A 311 1.94 -21.13 -20.71
C THR A 311 1.43 -21.03 -19.29
N VAL A 312 0.12 -20.90 -19.11
CA VAL A 312 -0.51 -20.90 -17.78
C VAL A 312 -1.36 -22.17 -17.64
N PRO A 313 -1.22 -22.94 -16.55
CA PRO A 313 -2.00 -24.16 -16.35
C PRO A 313 -3.50 -23.91 -16.40
N LEU A 314 -4.22 -24.81 -17.06
CA LEU A 314 -5.68 -24.85 -17.00
C LEU A 314 -6.12 -25.48 -15.68
N PRO A 315 -7.26 -25.07 -15.12
CA PRO A 315 -7.88 -25.78 -13.99
C PRO A 315 -8.10 -27.26 -14.32
N GLU A 316 -7.86 -28.15 -13.35
CA GLU A 316 -8.02 -29.62 -13.49
C GLU A 316 -9.40 -30.00 -14.03
N SER A 317 -10.44 -29.25 -13.64
CA SER A 317 -11.82 -29.44 -14.09
C SER A 317 -12.03 -29.35 -15.60
N ILE A 318 -11.05 -28.77 -16.31
CA ILE A 318 -11.08 -28.57 -17.76
C ILE A 318 -9.95 -29.33 -18.45
N ALA A 319 -8.78 -29.41 -17.80
CA ALA A 319 -7.62 -30.12 -18.34
C ALA A 319 -7.97 -31.56 -18.77
N ASN A 320 -8.85 -32.22 -18.01
CA ASN A 320 -9.32 -33.57 -18.29
C ASN A 320 -10.37 -33.66 -19.42
N ASP A 321 -11.03 -32.55 -19.74
CA ASP A 321 -12.07 -32.46 -20.78
C ASP A 321 -11.51 -31.99 -22.13
N MET A 322 -10.19 -31.79 -22.23
CA MET A 322 -9.55 -31.26 -23.44
C MET A 322 -9.60 -32.28 -24.60
N PRO A 323 -10.08 -31.88 -25.79
CA PRO A 323 -10.02 -32.75 -26.95
C PRO A 323 -8.57 -33.03 -27.37
N GLN A 324 -8.33 -34.19 -28.00
CA GLN A 324 -6.98 -34.60 -28.42
C GLN A 324 -6.28 -33.59 -29.35
N HIS A 325 -7.04 -32.75 -30.07
CA HIS A 325 -6.53 -31.73 -30.98
C HIS A 325 -6.49 -30.32 -30.35
N ALA A 326 -6.61 -30.18 -29.02
CA ALA A 326 -6.61 -28.89 -28.32
C ALA A 326 -5.33 -28.04 -28.55
N GLN A 327 -4.25 -28.65 -29.04
CA GLN A 327 -3.03 -27.95 -29.45
C GLN A 327 -3.25 -26.91 -30.55
N VAL A 328 -4.20 -27.14 -31.46
CA VAL A 328 -4.55 -26.20 -32.54
C VAL A 328 -5.11 -24.89 -31.97
N TYR A 329 -5.73 -24.96 -30.79
CA TYR A 329 -6.32 -23.81 -30.08
C TYR A 329 -5.38 -23.23 -29.00
N GLY A 330 -4.09 -23.58 -29.06
CA GLY A 330 -3.08 -23.04 -28.15
C GLY A 330 -3.03 -23.70 -26.77
N VAL A 331 -3.62 -24.90 -26.59
CA VAL A 331 -3.49 -25.67 -25.34
C VAL A 331 -2.40 -26.74 -25.48
N VAL A 332 -1.40 -26.73 -24.61
CA VAL A 332 -0.29 -27.71 -24.60
C VAL A 332 -0.06 -28.18 -23.18
N ASN A 333 0.00 -29.50 -22.97
CA ASN A 333 0.26 -30.12 -21.65
C ASN A 333 -0.64 -29.54 -20.54
N ALA A 334 -1.96 -29.56 -20.76
CA ALA A 334 -2.95 -29.00 -19.85
C ALA A 334 -2.75 -27.51 -19.50
N SER A 335 -2.02 -26.75 -20.34
CA SER A 335 -1.77 -25.32 -20.15
C SER A 335 -2.16 -24.54 -21.39
N MET A 336 -2.63 -23.31 -21.21
CA MET A 336 -2.98 -22.41 -22.31
C MET A 336 -1.83 -21.46 -22.64
N LYS A 337 -1.57 -21.27 -23.95
CA LYS A 337 -0.53 -20.36 -24.45
C LYS A 337 -1.02 -18.90 -24.51
N PHE A 338 -0.16 -18.01 -24.05
CA PHE A 338 -0.32 -16.55 -24.12
C PHE A 338 0.91 -15.93 -24.75
N LYS A 339 0.73 -14.91 -25.58
CA LYS A 339 1.86 -14.14 -26.12
C LYS A 339 2.31 -13.13 -25.09
N TRP A 340 3.60 -12.90 -25.01
CA TRP A 340 4.14 -11.81 -24.17
C TRP A 340 3.60 -10.44 -24.59
N SER A 341 3.36 -10.21 -25.89
CA SER A 341 2.74 -8.98 -26.39
C SER A 341 1.27 -8.79 -25.97
N GLU A 342 0.54 -9.87 -25.67
CA GLU A 342 -0.80 -9.78 -25.08
C GLU A 342 -0.73 -9.31 -23.63
N LEU A 343 0.23 -9.85 -22.86
CA LEU A 343 0.47 -9.42 -21.48
C LEU A 343 0.97 -7.97 -21.44
N ALA A 344 1.88 -7.59 -22.33
CA ALA A 344 2.39 -6.22 -22.43
C ALA A 344 1.27 -5.19 -22.68
N LYS A 345 0.27 -5.52 -23.51
CA LYS A 345 -0.90 -4.65 -23.72
C LYS A 345 -1.68 -4.38 -22.44
N ILE A 346 -1.78 -5.37 -21.55
CA ILE A 346 -2.42 -5.20 -20.24
C ILE A 346 -1.60 -4.19 -19.40
N PHE A 347 -0.28 -4.33 -19.36
CA PHE A 347 0.60 -3.39 -18.67
C PHE A 347 0.56 -1.97 -19.25
N ASP A 348 0.49 -1.85 -20.59
CA ASP A 348 0.36 -0.55 -21.25
C ASP A 348 -0.89 0.21 -20.79
N THR A 349 -1.97 -0.47 -20.37
CA THR A 349 -3.16 0.20 -19.81
C THR A 349 -2.92 0.87 -18.44
N VAL A 350 -1.88 0.46 -17.71
CA VAL A 350 -1.45 1.11 -16.46
C VAL A 350 -0.50 2.26 -16.77
N ILE A 351 0.32 2.11 -17.80
CA ILE A 351 1.32 3.11 -18.21
C ILE A 351 0.65 4.31 -18.90
N GLN A 352 -0.32 4.04 -19.77
CA GLN A 352 -0.99 5.00 -20.65
C GLN A 352 -2.36 5.41 -20.13
N ASP A 353 -2.89 6.52 -20.63
CA ASP A 353 -4.28 6.91 -20.40
C ASP A 353 -5.23 5.86 -20.99
N ARG A 354 -6.29 5.55 -20.26
CA ARG A 354 -7.27 4.55 -20.67
C ARG A 354 -8.69 5.09 -20.65
N GLN A 355 -9.49 4.67 -21.62
CA GLN A 355 -10.92 4.97 -21.65
C GLN A 355 -11.66 3.93 -20.80
N VAL A 356 -12.55 4.39 -19.93
CA VAL A 356 -13.47 3.57 -19.16
C VAL A 356 -14.88 4.09 -19.35
N ILE A 357 -15.88 3.22 -19.22
CA ILE A 357 -17.28 3.65 -19.18
C ILE A 357 -17.72 3.71 -17.72
N ARG A 358 -18.14 4.88 -17.25
CA ARG A 358 -18.73 5.11 -15.92
C ARG A 358 -20.10 5.75 -16.08
N LYS A 359 -21.13 5.16 -15.46
CA LYS A 359 -22.54 5.58 -15.61
C LYS A 359 -22.98 5.76 -17.07
N GLY A 360 -22.51 4.86 -17.96
CA GLY A 360 -22.80 4.93 -19.40
C GLY A 360 -22.10 6.06 -20.15
N ARG A 361 -21.13 6.75 -19.53
CA ARG A 361 -20.33 7.82 -20.15
C ARG A 361 -18.87 7.41 -20.29
N PRO A 362 -18.22 7.74 -21.41
CA PRO A 362 -16.78 7.55 -21.56
C PRO A 362 -16.02 8.55 -20.69
N GLU A 363 -15.07 8.04 -19.91
CA GLU A 363 -14.14 8.80 -19.08
C GLU A 363 -12.71 8.35 -19.37
N THR A 364 -11.75 9.28 -19.31
CA THR A 364 -10.33 8.95 -19.45
C THR A 364 -9.65 8.93 -18.10
N LEU A 365 -9.21 7.76 -17.66
CA LEU A 365 -8.39 7.61 -16.46
C LEU A 365 -6.91 7.82 -16.78
N PRO A 366 -6.18 8.62 -15.98
CA PRO A 366 -4.77 8.88 -16.22
C PRO A 366 -3.93 7.62 -16.01
N GLY A 367 -2.98 7.37 -16.92
CA GLY A 367 -1.92 6.39 -16.71
C GLY A 367 -0.76 6.96 -15.90
N LEU A 368 0.24 6.12 -15.61
CA LEU A 368 1.45 6.52 -14.88
C LEU A 368 2.17 7.71 -15.53
N LYS A 369 2.27 7.75 -16.87
CA LYS A 369 2.90 8.86 -17.59
C LYS A 369 2.29 10.21 -17.25
N LYS A 370 0.94 10.27 -17.24
CA LYS A 370 0.19 11.50 -16.95
C LYS A 370 0.25 11.89 -15.49
N LEU A 371 0.29 10.92 -14.57
CA LEU A 371 0.47 11.20 -13.14
C LEU A 371 1.86 11.76 -12.85
N ILE A 372 2.91 11.20 -13.46
CA ILE A 372 4.27 11.73 -13.36
C ILE A 372 4.31 13.15 -13.92
N GLN A 373 3.71 13.38 -15.10
CA GLN A 373 3.66 14.72 -15.68
C GLN A 373 2.95 15.72 -14.76
N ARG A 374 1.78 15.36 -14.22
CA ARG A 374 1.04 16.20 -13.26
C ARG A 374 1.87 16.54 -12.02
N ALA A 375 2.57 15.57 -11.44
CA ALA A 375 3.45 15.83 -10.30
C ALA A 375 4.52 16.87 -10.65
N ARG A 376 5.15 16.75 -11.82
CA ARG A 376 6.17 17.70 -12.29
C ARG A 376 5.59 19.08 -12.55
N ASP A 377 4.43 19.17 -13.18
CA ASP A 377 3.77 20.44 -13.46
C ASP A 377 3.36 21.15 -12.16
N GLU A 378 2.86 20.42 -11.17
CA GLU A 378 2.53 20.94 -9.84
C GLU A 378 3.77 21.47 -9.10
N LEU A 379 4.91 20.76 -9.19
CA LEU A 379 6.18 21.21 -8.63
C LEU A 379 6.64 22.52 -9.28
N ARG A 380 6.65 22.58 -10.61
CA ARG A 380 7.03 23.77 -11.40
C ARG A 380 6.12 24.97 -11.06
N TYR A 381 4.82 24.74 -10.96
CA TYR A 381 3.85 25.80 -10.63
C TYR A 381 4.09 26.39 -9.23
N ARG A 382 4.40 25.55 -8.24
CA ARG A 382 4.71 26.01 -6.87
C ARG A 382 5.98 26.85 -6.81
N GLY A 383 7.02 26.48 -7.57
CA GLY A 383 8.26 27.25 -7.68
C GLY A 383 8.04 28.69 -8.16
N ASN A 384 7.15 28.87 -9.15
CA ASN A 384 6.88 30.18 -9.76
C ASN A 384 6.03 31.13 -8.89
N ASN A 385 5.17 30.63 -8.01
CA ASN A 385 4.25 31.45 -7.20
C ASN A 385 4.83 32.01 -5.89
N HIS A 386 6.05 31.63 -5.50
CA HIS A 386 6.67 32.08 -4.25
C HIS A 386 7.41 33.42 -4.35
N GLY A 387 6.93 34.37 -5.16
CA GLY A 387 7.11 35.83 -5.04
C GLY A 387 8.52 36.44 -4.98
N GLY A 388 9.59 35.65 -4.93
CA GLY A 388 10.97 36.11 -5.02
C GLY A 388 11.45 35.97 -6.45
N SER A 389 12.06 37.03 -7.00
CA SER A 389 12.80 37.00 -8.25
C SER A 389 13.82 35.85 -8.23
N ARG A 390 13.41 34.67 -8.68
CA ARG A 390 14.26 33.49 -8.86
C ARG A 390 14.42 33.31 -10.37
N SER A 391 15.68 33.29 -10.77
CA SER A 391 16.08 33.07 -12.15
C SER A 391 15.49 31.75 -12.67
N PRO A 392 15.04 31.66 -13.95
CA PRO A 392 14.57 30.44 -14.60
C PRO A 392 15.57 29.27 -14.60
N ASN A 393 16.80 29.48 -14.12
CA ASN A 393 17.92 28.55 -14.17
C ASN A 393 18.19 27.80 -12.84
N ASN A 394 17.35 27.90 -11.82
CA ASN A 394 17.54 27.09 -10.62
C ASN A 394 17.04 25.65 -10.85
N ALA A 395 17.97 24.76 -11.22
CA ALA A 395 17.82 23.31 -11.41
C ALA A 395 17.36 22.53 -10.15
N THR A 396 16.93 23.22 -9.09
CA THR A 396 16.57 22.63 -7.79
C THR A 396 15.13 22.14 -7.70
N ASP A 397 14.29 22.50 -8.68
CA ASP A 397 12.85 22.18 -8.68
C ASP A 397 12.49 21.04 -9.66
N ASP A 398 13.48 20.36 -10.26
CA ASP A 398 13.24 19.21 -11.13
C ASP A 398 13.35 17.88 -10.38
N VAL A 399 12.64 16.86 -10.87
CA VAL A 399 12.62 15.52 -10.27
C VAL A 399 13.94 14.83 -10.59
N SER A 400 14.76 14.59 -9.57
CA SER A 400 16.05 13.89 -9.74
C SER A 400 15.88 12.38 -9.83
N VAL A 401 14.98 11.82 -9.02
CA VAL A 401 14.78 10.38 -8.87
C VAL A 401 13.30 10.05 -8.78
N ILE A 402 12.87 9.00 -9.47
CA ILE A 402 11.55 8.38 -9.32
C ILE A 402 11.74 7.04 -8.64
N LEU A 403 11.19 6.91 -7.43
CA LEU A 403 11.23 5.69 -6.65
C LEU A 403 9.99 4.83 -6.91
N MET A 404 10.21 3.64 -7.44
CA MET A 404 9.16 2.66 -7.71
C MET A 404 8.95 1.80 -6.45
N SER A 405 7.76 1.87 -5.84
CA SER A 405 7.38 1.12 -4.64
C SER A 405 6.13 0.25 -4.85
N GLY A 406 5.83 -0.64 -3.89
CA GLY A 406 4.68 -1.54 -3.95
C GLY A 406 4.82 -2.68 -4.96
N GLY A 407 3.72 -3.41 -5.21
CA GLY A 407 3.73 -4.60 -6.08
C GLY A 407 4.11 -4.33 -7.54
N LEU A 408 3.80 -3.13 -8.06
CA LEU A 408 4.25 -2.71 -9.38
C LEU A 408 5.72 -2.28 -9.43
N GLY A 409 6.31 -1.93 -8.30
CA GLY A 409 7.70 -1.51 -8.23
C GLY A 409 8.69 -2.59 -8.62
N ARG A 410 8.25 -3.86 -8.67
CA ARG A 410 9.06 -5.00 -9.14
C ARG A 410 9.04 -5.21 -10.65
N SER A 411 8.15 -4.53 -11.38
CA SER A 411 8.03 -4.76 -12.82
C SER A 411 9.17 -4.10 -13.58
N GLU A 412 10.04 -4.93 -14.14
CA GLU A 412 11.09 -4.49 -15.06
C GLU A 412 10.49 -3.79 -16.28
N TYR A 413 9.41 -4.35 -16.86
CA TYR A 413 8.71 -3.74 -17.98
C TYR A 413 8.21 -2.32 -17.69
N ILE A 414 7.52 -2.10 -16.56
CA ILE A 414 7.04 -0.75 -16.21
C ILE A 414 8.22 0.20 -16.06
N THR A 415 9.27 -0.23 -15.35
CA THR A 415 10.47 0.58 -15.13
C THR A 415 11.09 1.00 -16.47
N GLN A 416 11.32 0.06 -17.38
CA GLN A 416 11.86 0.33 -18.71
C GLN A 416 10.96 1.27 -19.52
N ARG A 417 9.63 1.11 -19.47
CA ARG A 417 8.67 1.97 -20.19
C ARG A 417 8.59 3.39 -19.65
N ILE A 418 8.72 3.57 -18.33
CA ILE A 418 8.79 4.89 -17.72
C ILE A 418 10.14 5.55 -18.05
N THR A 419 11.24 4.81 -18.01
CA THR A 419 12.55 5.30 -18.44
C THR A 419 12.55 5.73 -19.91
N GLU A 420 11.99 4.91 -20.82
CA GLU A 420 11.81 5.28 -22.24
C GLU A 420 10.96 6.55 -22.40
N TYR A 421 9.91 6.71 -21.59
CA TYR A 421 9.07 7.90 -21.64
C TYR A 421 9.83 9.16 -21.21
N LEU A 422 10.59 9.07 -20.11
CA LEU A 422 11.34 10.20 -19.57
C LEU A 422 12.50 10.62 -20.47
N SER A 423 13.17 9.67 -21.13
CA SER A 423 14.25 9.99 -22.07
C SER A 423 13.78 10.67 -23.36
N GLN A 424 12.50 10.52 -23.71
CA GLN A 424 11.88 11.17 -24.87
C GLN A 424 11.34 12.57 -24.58
N GLN A 425 11.34 13.03 -23.33
CA GLN A 425 10.89 14.38 -22.98
C GLN A 425 12.01 15.38 -23.24
N GLU A 426 12.03 16.00 -24.42
CA GLU A 426 13.03 17.00 -24.83
C GLU A 426 12.92 18.33 -24.04
N ASP A 427 11.78 18.59 -23.38
CA ASP A 427 11.42 19.87 -22.72
C ASP A 427 11.90 20.00 -21.26
N THR A 428 12.93 19.27 -20.84
CA THR A 428 13.44 19.34 -19.45
C THR A 428 14.79 20.04 -19.41
N ILE A 429 14.85 21.17 -18.71
CA ILE A 429 16.09 21.90 -18.40
C ILE A 429 16.84 21.07 -17.33
N GLY A 430 17.40 19.93 -17.71
CA GLY A 430 18.06 19.01 -16.78
C GLY A 430 18.17 17.57 -17.31
N PRO A 431 19.03 16.73 -16.70
CA PRO A 431 19.09 15.31 -17.02
C PRO A 431 17.75 14.63 -16.71
N ALA A 432 17.39 13.62 -17.50
CA ALA A 432 16.18 12.84 -17.25
C ALA A 432 16.21 12.23 -15.83
N PRO A 433 15.07 12.20 -15.11
CA PRO A 433 15.01 11.60 -13.78
C PRO A 433 15.46 10.15 -13.81
N GLU A 434 16.24 9.73 -12.82
CA GLU A 434 16.62 8.34 -12.66
C GLU A 434 15.44 7.55 -12.08
N VAL A 435 15.03 6.46 -12.74
CA VAL A 435 13.98 5.57 -12.21
C VAL A 435 14.65 4.44 -11.44
N ARG A 436 14.35 4.31 -10.15
CA ARG A 436 14.91 3.29 -9.28
C ARG A 436 13.86 2.39 -8.67
N ILE A 437 14.17 1.10 -8.64
CA ILE A 437 13.42 0.11 -7.85
C ILE A 437 14.04 0.08 -6.45
N ILE A 438 13.23 0.32 -5.43
CA ILE A 438 13.68 0.24 -4.04
C ILE A 438 13.95 -1.24 -3.68
N GLY A 439 15.01 -1.55 -2.93
CA GLY A 439 15.24 -2.91 -2.41
C GLY A 439 14.06 -3.38 -1.55
N GLU A 440 13.42 -4.49 -1.91
CA GLU A 440 12.14 -4.91 -1.31
C GLU A 440 11.06 -3.81 -1.35
N PRO A 441 10.59 -3.37 -2.55
CA PRO A 441 9.68 -2.23 -2.71
C PRO A 441 8.36 -2.40 -1.95
N GLN A 442 8.08 -3.62 -1.55
CA GLN A 442 6.91 -4.03 -0.83
C GLN A 442 7.09 -3.86 0.68
N LEU A 443 8.28 -4.04 1.25
CA LEU A 443 8.58 -3.87 2.69
C LEU A 443 9.09 -2.46 3.03
N CYS A 444 9.45 -1.65 2.02
CA CYS A 444 9.97 -0.30 2.24
C CYS A 444 9.02 0.60 3.05
N ARG A 445 7.70 0.38 3.00
CA ARG A 445 6.72 1.18 3.73
C ARG A 445 6.73 0.90 5.24
N CYS A 446 6.77 -0.37 5.64
CA CYS A 446 6.87 -0.73 7.05
C CYS A 446 8.27 -0.46 7.61
N ASN A 447 9.33 -0.68 6.82
CA ASN A 447 10.71 -0.42 7.23
C ASN A 447 11.05 1.06 7.25
N GLY A 448 10.51 1.87 6.33
CA GLY A 448 10.74 3.31 6.27
C GLY A 448 10.12 4.10 7.41
N ASN A 449 8.98 3.62 7.93
CA ASN A 449 8.42 4.11 9.19
C ASN A 449 9.42 4.00 10.36
N TYR A 450 10.42 3.12 10.24
CA TYR A 450 11.52 2.97 11.19
C TYR A 450 12.83 3.63 10.75
N GLY A 451 13.20 3.65 9.45
CA GLY A 451 14.52 4.07 8.95
C GLY A 451 14.99 5.47 9.39
N ILE A 452 14.07 6.37 9.75
CA ILE A 452 14.43 7.69 10.33
C ILE A 452 14.97 7.59 11.78
N LEU A 453 14.73 6.49 12.48
CA LEU A 453 15.27 6.22 13.81
C LEU A 453 16.73 5.76 13.77
N GLU A 454 17.17 5.03 12.72
CA GLU A 454 18.56 4.58 12.56
C GLU A 454 19.51 5.71 12.12
N TYR A 455 19.03 6.76 11.45
CA TYR A 455 19.84 7.96 11.12
C TYR A 455 20.19 8.87 12.32
N LYS A 456 19.90 8.44 13.55
CA LYS A 456 20.17 9.24 14.75
C LYS A 456 21.22 8.60 15.65
N PRO A 457 22.51 8.93 15.49
CA PRO A 457 23.35 9.04 16.67
C PRO A 457 22.89 10.28 17.44
N TYR A 458 22.16 10.07 18.53
CA TYR A 458 21.95 11.01 19.65
C TYR A 458 21.71 12.49 19.31
N LYS A 459 20.43 12.90 19.30
CA LYS A 459 19.99 14.14 19.98
C LYS A 459 18.47 14.12 20.18
N LYS A 460 18.06 14.35 21.43
CA LYS A 460 16.67 14.36 21.93
C LYS A 460 15.75 15.12 20.97
N PHE A 461 14.73 14.44 20.48
CA PHE A 461 13.61 15.08 19.81
C PHE A 461 12.76 15.74 20.90
N TYR A 462 12.84 17.06 21.04
CA TYR A 462 11.91 17.76 21.92
C TYR A 462 10.55 17.88 21.21
N PRO A 463 9.43 17.52 21.86
CA PRO A 463 8.07 17.62 21.30
C PRO A 463 7.69 19.03 20.78
N THR A 464 8.45 20.05 21.16
CA THR A 464 8.27 21.44 20.74
C THR A 464 8.40 21.65 19.22
N HIS A 465 9.18 20.82 18.51
CA HIS A 465 9.35 20.98 17.04
C HIS A 465 8.17 20.46 16.21
N PHE A 466 7.47 19.42 16.68
CA PHE A 466 6.25 18.93 16.01
C PHE A 466 5.09 19.93 16.17
N ILE A 467 5.00 20.55 17.35
CA ILE A 467 4.05 21.63 17.64
C ILE A 467 4.38 22.89 16.83
N ALA A 468 5.66 23.22 16.62
CA ALA A 468 6.07 24.36 15.80
C ALA A 468 5.67 24.21 14.31
N ASN A 469 5.74 22.99 13.75
CA ASN A 469 5.29 22.73 12.38
C ASN A 469 3.77 22.77 12.23
N GLN A 470 3.02 22.25 13.21
CA GLN A 470 1.57 22.44 13.30
C GLN A 470 1.21 23.92 13.47
N ALA A 471 1.94 24.67 14.30
CA ALA A 471 1.73 26.11 14.50
C ALA A 471 2.02 26.95 13.23
N ASN A 472 3.00 26.55 12.41
CA ASN A 472 3.27 27.16 11.11
C ASN A 472 2.17 26.85 10.08
N HIS A 473 1.56 25.66 10.15
CA HIS A 473 0.38 25.32 9.34
C HIS A 473 -0.87 26.09 9.81
N VAL A 474 -1.07 26.26 11.12
CA VAL A 474 -2.21 27.00 11.70
C VAL A 474 -2.05 28.52 11.55
N LYS A 475 -0.82 29.03 11.39
CA LYS A 475 -0.52 30.43 11.02
C LYS A 475 -1.29 30.89 9.77
N LYS A 476 -1.62 29.96 8.85
CA LYS A 476 -2.39 30.21 7.62
C LYS A 476 -3.91 30.35 7.83
N ILE A 477 -4.46 29.95 9.00
CA ILE A 477 -5.92 29.82 9.18
C ILE A 477 -6.56 30.90 10.09
N GLY A 478 -5.76 31.66 10.85
CA GLY A 478 -6.14 33.00 11.33
C GLY A 478 -7.23 33.10 12.42
N GLY A 479 -6.81 33.43 13.64
CA GLY A 479 -7.61 34.14 14.65
C GLY A 479 -6.66 34.90 15.59
N SER A 480 -6.87 36.20 15.80
CA SER A 480 -5.96 37.06 16.59
C SER A 480 -5.77 36.55 18.02
N ARG A 481 -6.84 36.02 18.63
CA ARG A 481 -6.84 35.44 19.98
C ARG A 481 -6.00 34.16 20.08
N PHE A 482 -6.04 33.31 19.05
CA PHE A 482 -5.24 32.09 18.99
C PHE A 482 -3.75 32.37 18.75
N LYS A 483 -3.43 33.42 17.98
CA LYS A 483 -2.04 33.89 17.81
C LYS A 483 -1.42 34.39 19.11
N GLU A 484 -2.21 35.02 19.98
CA GLU A 484 -1.78 35.47 21.30
C GLU A 484 -1.55 34.28 22.25
N GLU A 485 -2.44 33.28 22.26
CA GLU A 485 -2.28 32.05 23.06
C GLU A 485 -1.05 31.23 22.64
N VAL A 486 -0.79 31.10 21.34
CA VAL A 486 0.40 30.39 20.84
C VAL A 486 1.69 31.18 21.14
N LYS A 487 1.67 32.51 21.02
CA LYS A 487 2.81 33.34 21.44
C LYS A 487 3.10 33.22 22.93
N TRP A 488 2.05 33.22 23.75
CA TRP A 488 2.15 33.04 25.19
C TRP A 488 2.73 31.66 25.55
N LEU A 489 2.28 30.58 24.89
CA LEU A 489 2.82 29.22 25.07
C LEU A 489 4.30 29.11 24.67
N ILE A 490 4.69 29.75 23.55
CA ILE A 490 6.09 29.80 23.11
C ILE A 490 6.95 30.57 24.12
N GLN A 491 6.46 31.69 24.64
CA GLN A 491 7.18 32.49 25.63
C GLN A 491 7.34 31.74 26.96
N LYS A 492 6.29 31.04 27.41
CA LYS A 492 6.35 30.20 28.60
C LYS A 492 7.32 29.01 28.47
N ALA A 493 7.39 28.39 27.28
CA ALA A 493 8.31 27.29 27.00
C ALA A 493 9.78 27.74 26.83
N SER A 494 10.05 29.04 26.73
CA SER A 494 11.40 29.61 26.67
C SER A 494 11.93 30.11 28.01
N GLU A 495 11.09 30.10 29.06
CA GLU A 495 11.44 30.51 30.43
C GLU A 495 11.80 29.32 31.34
N ASP A 496 11.61 28.08 30.89
CA ASP A 496 11.99 26.82 31.54
C ASP A 496 13.07 26.10 30.71
#